data_AF-A0A7X0C795-F1
#
_entry.id   AF-A0A7X0C795-F1
#
_cell.length_a   1.000
_cell.length_b   1.000
_cell.length_c   1.000
_cell.angle_alpha   90.00
_cell.angle_beta   90.00
_cell.angle_gamma   90.00
#
_symmetry.space_group_name_H-M   'P 1'
#
loop_
_entity.id
_entity.type
_entity.pdbx_description
1 polymer ?
#
loop_
_entity_poly.entity_id
_entity_poly.type
_entity_poly.pdbx_seq_one_letter_code
_entity_poly.pdbx_strand_id
1 'polypeptide(L)'
;MRTGALAARRAIEEYGAVPLVRPADLAGDALVVPLSGIGAPTVSHEMIHGEDEPRRIAEEVERVFGRPPDAVMSSEIGGANGVAPVAWAAQLGLPLLDADGMGRAFPEVQMVSMYVAGLPADLVIMADVAGNVVTIRPVDGLWSERLARAVCVAAGSHALMADYVLTAERARGALIEGTVSRALAIGRSTDAAPDPLRALREELGAARLISGKLTDVERRTTGGFVRGTATIEGTGGDRGRRLTLELQNENLVAVEDGRVRAMVPDLITVVDTETAAAIQTEALRYGQRVTVLAWPCGPLWRTPKGLETAGPRAFGYDLDYTPVEELTT
;
A
#
# COMPACT_ATOMS: atom_id res chain seq x y z
N MET A 1 3.19 -9.45 13.69
CA MET A 1 3.18 -10.82 13.15
C MET A 1 3.07 -10.73 11.63
N ARG A 2 3.87 -11.46 10.84
CA ARG A 2 3.88 -11.37 9.35
C ARG A 2 2.84 -12.30 8.71
N THR A 3 1.56 -12.09 9.01
CA THR A 3 0.46 -13.00 8.59
C THR A 3 0.38 -13.16 7.07
N GLY A 4 0.49 -12.08 6.31
CA GLY A 4 0.49 -12.12 4.83
C GLY A 4 1.61 -12.98 4.24
N ALA A 5 2.83 -12.90 4.79
CA ALA A 5 3.96 -13.71 4.32
C ALA A 5 3.78 -15.20 4.62
N LEU A 6 3.20 -15.55 5.78
CA LEU A 6 2.88 -16.93 6.13
C LEU A 6 1.79 -17.50 5.20
N ALA A 7 0.75 -16.70 4.91
CA ALA A 7 -0.31 -17.07 3.98
C ALA A 7 0.24 -17.31 2.56
N ALA A 8 1.07 -16.40 2.05
CA ALA A 8 1.70 -16.56 0.74
C ALA A 8 2.59 -17.80 0.67
N ARG A 9 3.42 -18.06 1.70
CA ARG A 9 4.27 -19.26 1.72
C ARG A 9 3.44 -20.54 1.71
N ARG A 10 2.42 -20.62 2.57
CA ARG A 10 1.52 -21.78 2.61
C ARG A 10 0.82 -22.00 1.28
N ALA A 11 0.29 -20.94 0.67
CA ALA A 11 -0.41 -21.04 -0.60
C ALA A 11 0.53 -21.51 -1.74
N ILE A 12 1.79 -21.05 -1.77
CA ILE A 12 2.77 -21.54 -2.75
C ILE A 12 3.10 -23.02 -2.52
N GLU A 13 3.25 -23.45 -1.27
CA GLU A 13 3.49 -24.86 -0.92
C GLU A 13 2.31 -25.77 -1.33
N GLU A 14 1.08 -25.27 -1.23
CA GLU A 14 -0.15 -26.02 -1.48
C GLU A 14 -0.59 -26.01 -2.95
N TYR A 15 -0.51 -24.86 -3.63
CA TYR A 15 -1.05 -24.64 -4.98
C TYR A 15 0.04 -24.46 -6.05
N GLY A 16 1.30 -24.27 -5.66
CA GLY A 16 2.44 -24.12 -6.56
C GLY A 16 2.91 -22.68 -6.76
N ALA A 17 3.93 -22.52 -7.60
CA ALA A 17 4.54 -21.22 -7.87
C ALA A 17 3.61 -20.31 -8.68
N VAL A 18 3.58 -19.02 -8.33
CA VAL A 18 2.80 -17.99 -9.03
C VAL A 18 3.66 -17.33 -10.11
N PRO A 19 3.29 -17.42 -11.40
CA PRO A 19 4.00 -16.70 -12.45
C PRO A 19 3.83 -15.19 -12.26
N LEU A 20 4.94 -14.45 -12.34
CA LEU A 20 4.92 -12.99 -12.40
C LEU A 20 4.92 -12.55 -13.86
N VAL A 21 3.92 -11.76 -14.27
CA VAL A 21 3.75 -11.29 -15.66
C VAL A 21 3.68 -9.77 -15.70
N ARG A 22 4.12 -9.15 -16.80
CA ARG A 22 3.96 -7.70 -17.00
C ARG A 22 2.66 -7.43 -17.77
N PRO A 23 2.10 -6.20 -17.70
CA PRO A 23 0.93 -5.85 -18.50
C PRO A 23 1.09 -6.10 -20.00
N ALA A 24 2.30 -5.96 -20.53
CA ALA A 24 2.62 -6.23 -21.93
C ALA A 24 2.64 -7.73 -22.31
N ASP A 25 2.70 -8.64 -21.33
CA ASP A 25 2.72 -10.08 -21.56
C ASP A 25 1.29 -10.66 -21.64
N LEU A 26 0.25 -9.87 -21.28
CA LEU A 26 -1.15 -10.25 -21.33
C LEU A 26 -1.81 -9.88 -22.68
N ALA A 27 -2.83 -10.64 -23.08
CA ALA A 27 -3.71 -10.25 -24.17
C ALA A 27 -4.43 -8.94 -23.82
N GLY A 28 -4.69 -8.08 -24.80
CA GLY A 28 -5.29 -6.75 -24.55
C GLY A 28 -6.64 -6.81 -23.83
N ASP A 29 -7.42 -7.86 -24.08
CA ASP A 29 -8.72 -8.07 -23.47
C ASP A 29 -8.64 -8.85 -22.14
N ALA A 30 -7.47 -9.35 -21.71
CA ALA A 30 -7.28 -10.09 -20.47
C ALA A 30 -7.79 -9.29 -19.25
N LEU A 31 -8.64 -9.90 -18.43
CA LEU A 31 -9.18 -9.29 -17.22
C LEU A 31 -8.18 -9.36 -16.07
N VAL A 32 -7.72 -8.20 -15.64
CA VAL A 32 -6.92 -8.01 -14.45
C VAL A 32 -7.86 -7.71 -13.28
N VAL A 33 -7.71 -8.43 -12.18
CA VAL A 33 -8.45 -8.23 -10.94
C VAL A 33 -7.51 -7.73 -9.86
N PRO A 34 -7.50 -6.41 -9.59
CA PRO A 34 -6.88 -5.87 -8.39
C PRO A 34 -7.56 -6.44 -7.15
N LEU A 35 -6.78 -6.89 -6.19
CA LEU A 35 -7.24 -7.39 -4.90
C LEU A 35 -6.53 -6.67 -3.76
N SER A 36 -7.30 -6.33 -2.73
CA SER A 36 -6.79 -5.82 -1.45
C SER A 36 -7.73 -6.15 -0.30
N GLY A 37 -7.17 -6.28 0.90
CA GLY A 37 -7.97 -6.28 2.12
C GLY A 37 -8.37 -4.85 2.48
N ILE A 38 -9.63 -4.66 2.83
CA ILE A 38 -10.16 -3.43 3.42
C ILE A 38 -10.58 -3.69 4.87
N GLY A 39 -10.22 -2.80 5.78
CA GLY A 39 -10.56 -2.97 7.19
C GLY A 39 -9.64 -2.22 8.14
N ALA A 40 -9.78 -2.54 9.43
CA ALA A 40 -8.89 -2.04 10.45
C ALA A 40 -7.66 -2.95 10.55
N PRO A 41 -6.42 -2.44 10.40
CA PRO A 41 -5.20 -3.25 10.49
C PRO A 41 -5.11 -4.09 11.78
N THR A 42 -5.63 -3.58 12.89
CA THR A 42 -5.70 -4.29 14.17
C THR A 42 -6.58 -5.53 14.11
N VAL A 43 -7.69 -5.50 13.35
CA VAL A 43 -8.59 -6.64 13.17
C VAL A 43 -7.96 -7.67 12.25
N SER A 44 -7.27 -7.24 11.18
CA SER A 44 -6.60 -8.14 10.23
C SER A 44 -5.44 -8.95 10.85
N HIS A 45 -5.01 -8.63 12.07
CA HIS A 45 -4.08 -9.46 12.83
C HIS A 45 -4.77 -10.66 13.52
N GLU A 46 -6.06 -10.56 13.83
CA GLU A 46 -6.84 -11.58 14.52
C GLU A 46 -7.76 -12.35 13.55
N MET A 47 -8.31 -11.65 12.54
CA MET A 47 -9.17 -12.19 11.50
C MET A 47 -8.37 -12.33 10.19
N ILE A 48 -7.81 -13.52 9.99
CA ILE A 48 -7.07 -13.87 8.76
C ILE A 48 -8.09 -14.16 7.65
N HIS A 49 -7.78 -13.73 6.42
CA HIS A 49 -8.58 -14.09 5.25
C HIS A 49 -8.77 -15.60 5.13
N GLY A 50 -9.99 -16.01 4.78
CA GLY A 50 -10.33 -17.37 4.41
C GLY A 50 -9.88 -17.70 2.99
N GLU A 51 -9.78 -18.99 2.69
CA GLU A 51 -9.36 -19.49 1.37
C GLU A 51 -10.46 -19.31 0.30
N ASP A 52 -11.72 -19.17 0.71
CA ASP A 52 -12.86 -19.01 -0.20
C ASP A 52 -13.07 -17.57 -0.70
N GLU A 53 -12.57 -16.55 0.00
CA GLU A 53 -12.84 -15.14 -0.36
C GLU A 53 -12.36 -14.80 -1.78
N PRO A 54 -11.13 -15.15 -2.21
CA PRO A 54 -10.68 -14.90 -3.59
C PRO A 54 -11.53 -15.66 -4.61
N ARG A 55 -11.95 -16.90 -4.31
CA ARG A 55 -12.79 -17.70 -5.20
C ARG A 55 -14.15 -17.04 -5.41
N ARG A 56 -14.79 -16.57 -4.33
CA ARG A 56 -16.08 -15.86 -4.38
C ARG A 56 -15.98 -14.58 -5.21
N ILE A 57 -14.89 -13.83 -5.07
CA ILE A 57 -14.66 -12.65 -5.91
C ILE A 57 -14.49 -13.06 -7.37
N ALA A 58 -13.70 -14.09 -7.68
CA ALA A 58 -13.50 -14.56 -9.04
C ALA A 58 -14.81 -15.05 -9.69
N GLU A 59 -15.65 -15.79 -8.95
CA GLU A 59 -16.98 -16.23 -9.39
C GLU A 59 -17.91 -15.04 -9.69
N GLU A 60 -17.87 -14.00 -8.84
CA GLU A 60 -18.68 -12.78 -9.04
C GLU A 60 -18.15 -11.93 -10.20
N VAL A 61 -16.83 -11.85 -10.40
CA VAL A 61 -16.21 -11.26 -11.59
C VAL A 61 -16.68 -12.00 -12.84
N GLU A 62 -16.62 -13.33 -12.86
CA GLU A 62 -17.09 -14.13 -14.00
C GLU A 62 -18.58 -13.89 -14.29
N ARG A 63 -19.41 -13.81 -13.24
CA ARG A 63 -20.84 -13.52 -13.37
C ARG A 63 -21.12 -12.13 -13.96
N VAL A 64 -20.36 -11.11 -13.54
CA VAL A 64 -20.57 -9.72 -13.97
C VAL A 64 -20.00 -9.45 -15.37
N PHE A 65 -18.84 -9.99 -15.70
CA PHE A 65 -18.14 -9.77 -16.96
C PHE A 65 -18.40 -10.84 -18.02
N GLY A 66 -19.02 -11.97 -17.65
CA GLY A 66 -19.31 -13.09 -18.55
C GLY A 66 -18.09 -13.93 -18.93
N ARG A 67 -16.96 -13.75 -18.23
CA ARG A 67 -15.68 -14.44 -18.45
C ARG A 67 -14.84 -14.40 -17.17
N PRO A 68 -14.03 -15.43 -16.89
CA PRO A 68 -13.21 -15.48 -15.69
C PRO A 68 -12.07 -14.45 -15.72
N PRO A 69 -11.47 -14.15 -14.55
CA PRO A 69 -10.25 -13.35 -14.48
C PRO A 69 -9.05 -14.06 -15.10
N ASP A 70 -8.14 -13.28 -15.68
CA ASP A 70 -6.92 -13.77 -16.34
C ASP A 70 -5.65 -13.51 -15.51
N ALA A 71 -5.66 -12.51 -14.62
CA ALA A 71 -4.55 -12.19 -13.72
C ALA A 71 -5.03 -11.53 -12.43
N VAL A 72 -4.33 -11.79 -11.33
CA VAL A 72 -4.47 -11.04 -10.08
C VAL A 72 -3.46 -9.91 -10.05
N MET A 73 -3.82 -8.77 -9.45
CA MET A 73 -2.91 -7.66 -9.19
C MET A 73 -3.10 -7.19 -7.74
N SER A 74 -2.07 -6.64 -7.12
CA SER A 74 -2.24 -5.93 -5.86
C SER A 74 -2.95 -4.59 -6.11
N SER A 75 -3.96 -4.20 -5.33
CA SER A 75 -4.42 -2.79 -5.38
C SER A 75 -3.39 -1.85 -4.72
N GLU A 76 -2.61 -2.37 -3.76
CA GLU A 76 -1.62 -1.63 -2.96
C GLU A 76 -0.38 -2.51 -2.70
N ILE A 77 0.82 -1.95 -2.79
CA ILE A 77 2.09 -2.64 -2.49
C ILE A 77 2.63 -2.34 -1.07
N GLY A 78 1.75 -2.24 -0.08
CA GLY A 78 2.05 -1.94 1.31
C GLY A 78 1.62 -3.04 2.28
N GLY A 79 2.38 -3.24 3.37
CA GLY A 79 2.01 -4.13 4.47
C GLY A 79 1.58 -5.54 4.04
N ALA A 80 0.39 -5.98 4.51
CA ALA A 80 -0.17 -7.28 4.13
C ALA A 80 -0.72 -7.29 2.70
N ASN A 81 -1.26 -6.16 2.21
CA ASN A 81 -1.78 -6.01 0.86
C ASN A 81 -0.68 -6.17 -0.21
N GLY A 82 0.58 -5.89 0.12
CA GLY A 82 1.70 -6.10 -0.79
C GLY A 82 2.14 -7.56 -0.96
N VAL A 83 1.71 -8.48 -0.09
CA VAL A 83 2.15 -9.90 -0.10
C VAL A 83 0.98 -10.88 -0.24
N ALA A 84 -0.18 -10.57 0.32
CA ALA A 84 -1.37 -11.42 0.26
C ALA A 84 -1.86 -11.75 -1.17
N PRO A 85 -1.74 -10.86 -2.17
CA PRO A 85 -2.07 -11.18 -3.57
C PRO A 85 -1.31 -12.37 -4.14
N VAL A 86 -0.10 -12.67 -3.64
CA VAL A 86 0.61 -13.91 -4.02
C VAL A 86 -0.18 -15.15 -3.58
N ALA A 87 -0.76 -15.12 -2.37
CA ALA A 87 -1.58 -16.23 -1.87
C ALA A 87 -2.87 -16.38 -2.68
N TRP A 88 -3.54 -15.26 -2.97
CA TRP A 88 -4.80 -15.26 -3.74
C TRP A 88 -4.58 -15.71 -5.18
N ALA A 89 -3.50 -15.25 -5.82
CA ALA A 89 -3.12 -15.70 -7.17
C ALA A 89 -2.83 -17.21 -7.21
N ALA A 90 -2.10 -17.73 -6.22
CA ALA A 90 -1.83 -19.17 -6.09
C ALA A 90 -3.13 -19.98 -5.93
N GLN A 91 -4.03 -19.54 -5.04
CA GLN A 91 -5.32 -20.19 -4.79
C GLN A 91 -6.22 -20.21 -6.03
N LEU A 92 -6.20 -19.14 -6.82
CA LEU A 92 -6.98 -19.02 -8.05
C LEU A 92 -6.30 -19.71 -9.26
N GLY A 93 -5.04 -20.12 -9.14
CA GLY A 93 -4.26 -20.66 -10.27
C GLY A 93 -3.98 -19.62 -11.36
N LEU A 94 -3.89 -18.34 -10.97
CA LEU A 94 -3.68 -17.21 -11.89
C LEU A 94 -2.29 -16.60 -11.73
N PRO A 95 -1.73 -15.98 -12.79
CA PRO A 95 -0.52 -15.20 -12.66
C PRO A 95 -0.77 -13.94 -11.80
N LEU A 96 0.31 -13.45 -11.18
CA LEU A 96 0.34 -12.15 -10.52
C LEU A 96 0.91 -11.11 -11.50
N LEU A 97 0.23 -9.99 -11.65
CA LEU A 97 0.69 -8.86 -12.45
C LEU A 97 1.78 -8.09 -11.69
N ASP A 98 2.89 -7.80 -12.36
CA ASP A 98 3.98 -6.96 -11.86
C ASP A 98 3.60 -5.47 -11.92
N ALA A 99 2.60 -5.11 -11.14
CA ALA A 99 2.09 -3.77 -10.98
C ALA A 99 1.23 -3.69 -9.71
N ASP A 100 0.95 -2.47 -9.27
CA ASP A 100 -0.14 -2.22 -8.33
C ASP A 100 -0.82 -0.87 -8.60
N GLY A 101 -1.88 -0.59 -7.84
CA GLY A 101 -2.67 0.63 -7.96
C GLY A 101 -2.11 1.83 -7.20
N MET A 102 -1.04 1.71 -6.43
CA MET A 102 -0.55 2.78 -5.55
C MET A 102 0.96 3.04 -5.61
N GLY A 103 1.78 2.01 -5.80
CA GLY A 103 3.25 2.06 -5.67
C GLY A 103 3.74 2.37 -4.25
N ARG A 104 2.78 2.46 -3.31
CA ARG A 104 2.91 2.75 -1.88
C ARG A 104 1.61 2.35 -1.19
N ALA A 105 1.40 2.82 0.04
CA ALA A 105 0.14 2.74 0.75
C ALA A 105 -0.56 4.11 0.83
N PHE A 106 -1.89 4.09 0.73
CA PHE A 106 -2.79 5.19 1.01
C PHE A 106 -4.04 4.68 1.75
N PRO A 107 -4.71 5.53 2.56
CA PRO A 107 -5.72 5.03 3.49
C PRO A 107 -7.13 4.87 2.90
N GLU A 108 -7.41 5.48 1.74
CA GLU A 108 -8.76 5.54 1.15
C GLU A 108 -8.80 4.90 -0.24
N VAL A 109 -9.90 4.23 -0.57
CA VAL A 109 -10.07 3.42 -1.79
C VAL A 109 -9.88 4.23 -3.07
N GLN A 110 -10.29 5.50 -3.13
CA GLN A 110 -10.07 6.31 -4.33
C GLN A 110 -8.61 6.70 -4.56
N MET A 111 -7.73 6.53 -3.57
CA MET A 111 -6.31 6.88 -3.67
C MET A 111 -5.53 5.81 -4.44
N VAL A 112 -6.00 5.49 -5.64
CA VAL A 112 -5.39 4.56 -6.58
C VAL A 112 -5.09 5.24 -7.92
N SER A 113 -4.06 4.78 -8.61
CA SER A 113 -3.55 5.33 -9.86
C SER A 113 -4.58 5.29 -10.97
N MET A 114 -5.48 4.29 -10.96
CA MET A 114 -6.58 4.18 -11.91
C MET A 114 -7.58 5.34 -11.77
N TYR A 115 -7.87 5.76 -10.54
CA TYR A 115 -8.70 6.95 -10.27
C TYR A 115 -8.00 8.22 -10.76
N VAL A 116 -6.70 8.35 -10.51
CA VAL A 116 -5.87 9.47 -10.98
C VAL A 116 -5.82 9.53 -12.51
N ALA A 117 -5.79 8.37 -13.18
CA ALA A 117 -5.85 8.24 -14.63
C ALA A 117 -7.25 8.48 -15.22
N GLY A 118 -8.26 8.77 -14.38
CA GLY A 118 -9.62 9.08 -14.82
C GLY A 118 -10.46 7.85 -15.17
N LEU A 119 -10.05 6.65 -14.76
CA LEU A 119 -10.88 5.46 -14.92
C LEU A 119 -12.01 5.44 -13.89
N PRO A 120 -13.22 5.00 -14.28
CA PRO A 120 -14.35 4.95 -13.36
C PRO A 120 -14.19 3.80 -12.36
N ALA A 121 -14.52 4.05 -11.08
CA ALA A 121 -14.62 3.03 -10.04
C ALA A 121 -15.96 2.25 -10.11
N ASP A 122 -16.55 2.11 -11.31
CA ASP A 122 -17.95 1.74 -11.58
C ASP A 122 -18.39 0.34 -11.08
N LEU A 123 -17.46 -0.42 -10.51
CA LEU A 123 -17.68 -1.69 -9.86
C LEU A 123 -16.72 -1.90 -8.69
N VAL A 124 -17.26 -2.28 -7.55
CA VAL A 124 -16.53 -2.85 -6.41
C VAL A 124 -17.19 -4.16 -6.03
N ILE A 125 -16.40 -5.21 -5.86
CA ILE A 125 -16.84 -6.51 -5.38
C ILE A 125 -16.15 -6.77 -4.04
N MET A 126 -16.91 -7.14 -3.03
CA MET A 126 -16.39 -7.46 -1.69
C MET A 126 -16.83 -8.85 -1.28
N ALA A 127 -15.95 -9.60 -0.64
CA ALA A 127 -16.25 -10.87 0.00
C ALA A 127 -15.74 -10.85 1.44
N ASP A 128 -16.51 -11.44 2.36
CA ASP A 128 -16.10 -11.58 3.75
C ASP A 128 -15.88 -13.05 4.16
N VAL A 129 -15.31 -13.23 5.35
CA VAL A 129 -15.03 -14.54 5.94
C VAL A 129 -16.30 -15.35 6.26
N ALA A 130 -17.45 -14.69 6.42
CA ALA A 130 -18.74 -15.34 6.66
C ALA A 130 -19.37 -15.91 5.37
N GLY A 131 -18.88 -15.48 4.20
CA GLY A 131 -19.31 -15.94 2.89
C GLY A 131 -20.30 -15.02 2.18
N ASN A 132 -20.50 -13.79 2.68
CA ASN A 132 -21.26 -12.79 1.95
C ASN A 132 -20.45 -12.26 0.77
N VAL A 133 -21.15 -11.95 -0.33
CA VAL A 133 -20.60 -11.24 -1.48
C VAL A 133 -21.46 -10.01 -1.74
N VAL A 134 -20.83 -8.85 -1.87
CA VAL A 134 -21.49 -7.57 -2.12
C VAL A 134 -20.90 -6.92 -3.36
N THR A 135 -21.76 -6.57 -4.31
CA THR A 135 -21.38 -5.87 -5.53
C THR A 135 -21.96 -4.46 -5.53
N ILE A 136 -21.09 -3.46 -5.61
CA ILE A 136 -21.41 -2.04 -5.52
C ILE A 136 -21.13 -1.39 -6.87
N ARG A 137 -22.03 -0.52 -7.32
CA ARG A 137 -21.84 0.34 -8.49
C ARG A 137 -21.82 1.80 -8.04
N PRO A 138 -20.69 2.31 -7.56
CA PRO A 138 -20.60 3.68 -7.07
C PRO A 138 -20.62 4.67 -8.24
N VAL A 139 -21.07 5.89 -7.98
CA VAL A 139 -21.11 6.96 -9.00
C VAL A 139 -19.74 7.56 -9.28
N ASP A 140 -18.80 7.46 -8.33
CA ASP A 140 -17.41 7.89 -8.44
C ASP A 140 -16.53 7.18 -7.37
N GLY A 141 -15.22 7.47 -7.37
CA GLY A 141 -14.28 6.91 -6.39
C GLY A 141 -14.55 7.32 -4.93
N LEU A 142 -15.09 8.53 -4.68
CA LEU A 142 -15.40 8.96 -3.31
C LEU A 142 -16.60 8.19 -2.74
N TRP A 143 -17.58 7.89 -3.59
CA TRP A 143 -18.68 7.00 -3.24
C TRP A 143 -18.22 5.54 -3.12
N SER A 144 -17.22 5.11 -3.88
CA SER A 144 -16.58 3.80 -3.72
C SER A 144 -16.08 3.62 -2.28
N GLU A 145 -15.24 4.54 -1.78
CA GLU A 145 -14.73 4.53 -0.40
C GLU A 145 -15.86 4.52 0.63
N ARG A 146 -16.85 5.41 0.49
CA ARG A 146 -17.96 5.52 1.46
C ARG A 146 -18.78 4.23 1.57
N LEU A 147 -19.12 3.62 0.43
CA LEU A 147 -19.94 2.43 0.38
C LEU A 147 -19.14 1.18 0.80
N ALA A 148 -17.92 1.02 0.27
CA ALA A 148 -17.05 -0.10 0.62
C ALA A 148 -16.72 -0.10 2.13
N ARG A 149 -16.45 1.07 2.71
CA ARG A 149 -16.20 1.18 4.16
C ARG A 149 -17.43 0.82 5.00
N ALA A 150 -18.62 1.24 4.58
CA ALA A 150 -19.85 0.87 5.28
C ALA A 150 -20.09 -0.65 5.26
N VAL A 151 -19.86 -1.29 4.11
CA VAL A 151 -19.95 -2.76 3.97
C VAL A 151 -18.88 -3.46 4.81
N CYS A 152 -17.64 -2.98 4.77
CA CYS A 152 -16.55 -3.53 5.58
C CYS A 152 -16.87 -3.50 7.08
N VAL A 153 -17.43 -2.40 7.60
CA VAL A 153 -17.86 -2.31 9.00
C VAL A 153 -18.93 -3.37 9.31
N ALA A 154 -19.92 -3.54 8.44
CA ALA A 154 -20.96 -4.55 8.60
C ALA A 154 -20.41 -5.99 8.54
N ALA A 155 -19.36 -6.22 7.75
CA ALA A 155 -18.67 -7.51 7.60
C ALA A 155 -17.72 -7.86 8.78
N GLY A 156 -17.68 -7.05 9.83
CA GLY A 156 -16.79 -7.27 10.98
C GLY A 156 -15.47 -6.50 10.91
N SER A 157 -15.43 -5.41 10.13
CA SER A 157 -14.26 -4.53 9.93
C SER A 157 -13.08 -5.17 9.19
N HIS A 158 -13.36 -6.21 8.39
CA HIS A 158 -12.41 -6.89 7.52
C HIS A 158 -13.16 -7.52 6.33
N ALA A 159 -12.67 -7.31 5.11
CA ALA A 159 -13.18 -7.96 3.90
C ALA A 159 -12.10 -7.97 2.81
N LEU A 160 -12.14 -8.94 1.91
CA LEU A 160 -11.43 -8.89 0.65
C LEU A 160 -12.22 -8.05 -0.35
N MET A 161 -11.53 -7.22 -1.12
CA MET A 161 -12.13 -6.33 -2.11
C MET A 161 -11.42 -6.43 -3.45
N ALA A 162 -12.21 -6.43 -4.52
CA ALA A 162 -11.78 -6.13 -5.87
C ALA A 162 -12.44 -4.83 -6.35
N ASP A 163 -11.62 -3.88 -6.76
CA ASP A 163 -12.00 -2.65 -7.42
C ASP A 163 -11.20 -2.52 -8.72
N TYR A 164 -11.68 -1.70 -9.66
CA TYR A 164 -10.99 -1.49 -10.94
C TYR A 164 -10.67 -2.79 -11.70
N VAL A 165 -11.62 -3.73 -11.75
CA VAL A 165 -11.54 -4.90 -12.64
C VAL A 165 -11.59 -4.41 -14.08
N LEU A 166 -10.48 -4.55 -14.79
CA LEU A 166 -10.24 -3.91 -16.07
C LEU A 166 -9.53 -4.86 -17.02
N THR A 167 -9.66 -4.60 -18.32
CA THR A 167 -8.83 -5.28 -19.32
C THR A 167 -7.39 -4.74 -19.28
N ALA A 168 -6.41 -5.57 -19.64
CA ALA A 168 -5.00 -5.17 -19.69
C ALA A 168 -4.77 -3.95 -20.62
N GLU A 169 -5.54 -3.84 -21.72
CA GLU A 169 -5.53 -2.67 -22.59
C GLU A 169 -5.99 -1.39 -21.87
N ARG A 170 -7.09 -1.45 -21.09
CA ARG A 170 -7.59 -0.29 -20.33
C ARG A 170 -6.69 0.07 -19.15
N ALA A 171 -5.99 -0.90 -18.59
CA ALA A 171 -5.08 -0.68 -17.47
C ALA A 171 -3.76 0.01 -17.90
N ARG A 172 -3.38 -0.06 -19.18
CA ARG A 172 -2.13 0.52 -19.68
C ARG A 172 -2.02 2.01 -19.39
N GLY A 173 -0.93 2.41 -18.72
CA GLY A 173 -0.69 3.80 -18.32
C GLY A 173 -1.51 4.28 -17.10
N ALA A 174 -2.38 3.43 -16.56
CA ALA A 174 -3.17 3.70 -15.35
C ALA A 174 -2.67 2.92 -14.12
N LEU A 175 -1.69 2.02 -14.30
CA LEU A 175 -1.05 1.24 -13.25
C LEU A 175 0.32 1.80 -12.88
N ILE A 176 0.82 1.42 -11.71
CA ILE A 176 2.24 1.59 -11.36
C ILE A 176 2.94 0.26 -11.62
N GLU A 177 3.64 0.17 -12.75
CA GLU A 177 4.29 -1.05 -13.21
C GLU A 177 5.61 -1.33 -12.46
N GLY A 178 5.97 -2.61 -12.34
CA GLY A 178 7.25 -3.07 -11.79
C GLY A 178 7.34 -3.09 -10.27
N THR A 179 6.22 -2.91 -9.55
CA THR A 179 6.24 -2.71 -8.10
C THR A 179 6.48 -4.01 -7.33
N VAL A 180 6.03 -5.15 -7.85
CA VAL A 180 6.35 -6.47 -7.28
C VAL A 180 7.83 -6.79 -7.52
N SER A 181 8.33 -6.57 -8.74
CA SER A 181 9.75 -6.74 -9.07
C SER A 181 10.64 -5.85 -8.20
N ARG A 182 10.26 -4.59 -7.96
CA ARG A 182 10.97 -3.68 -7.06
C ARG A 182 10.96 -4.17 -5.61
N ALA A 183 9.83 -4.64 -5.11
CA ALA A 183 9.75 -5.23 -3.77
C ALA A 183 10.68 -6.45 -3.62
N LEU A 184 10.74 -7.31 -4.65
CA LEU A 184 11.67 -8.44 -4.70
C LEU A 184 13.13 -7.99 -4.76
N ALA A 185 13.45 -6.95 -5.52
CA ALA A 185 14.81 -6.38 -5.60
C ALA A 185 15.28 -5.83 -4.25
N ILE A 186 14.41 -5.07 -3.56
CA ILE A 186 14.64 -4.58 -2.18
C ILE A 186 14.88 -5.75 -1.22
N GLY A 187 14.04 -6.79 -1.28
CA GLY A 187 14.21 -7.97 -0.44
C GLY A 187 15.56 -8.65 -0.66
N ARG A 188 15.96 -8.84 -1.92
CA ARG A 188 17.24 -9.47 -2.28
C ARG A 188 18.46 -8.61 -1.94
N SER A 189 18.38 -7.29 -2.09
CA SER A 189 19.51 -6.40 -1.83
C SER A 189 19.78 -6.19 -0.34
N THR A 190 18.75 -6.34 0.48
CA THR A 190 18.85 -6.19 1.94
C THR A 190 19.08 -7.51 2.68
N ASP A 191 18.65 -8.64 2.12
CA ASP A 191 18.83 -9.95 2.74
C ASP A 191 20.33 -10.31 2.89
N ALA A 192 20.73 -10.62 4.13
CA ALA A 192 22.11 -10.89 4.53
C ALA A 192 23.16 -9.83 4.12
N ALA A 193 22.74 -8.61 3.80
CA ALA A 193 23.65 -7.51 3.48
C ALA A 193 24.47 -7.10 4.71
N PRO A 194 25.78 -6.82 4.59
CA PRO A 194 26.57 -6.30 5.71
C PRO A 194 26.10 -4.94 6.23
N ASP A 195 25.53 -4.11 5.34
CA ASP A 195 24.90 -2.83 5.66
C ASP A 195 23.54 -2.76 4.94
N PRO A 196 22.48 -3.34 5.54
CA PRO A 196 21.16 -3.42 4.90
C PRO A 196 20.53 -2.03 4.73
N LEU A 197 20.85 -1.07 5.62
CA LEU A 197 20.32 0.29 5.53
C LEU A 197 20.91 1.03 4.32
N ARG A 198 22.21 0.88 4.07
CA ARG A 198 22.83 1.42 2.86
C ARG A 198 22.27 0.78 1.60
N ALA A 199 22.17 -0.55 1.56
CA ALA A 199 21.63 -1.27 0.41
C ALA A 199 20.19 -0.83 0.09
N LEU A 200 19.34 -0.71 1.11
CA LEU A 200 17.97 -0.21 0.98
C LEU A 200 17.92 1.21 0.40
N ARG A 201 18.79 2.11 0.90
CA ARG A 201 18.83 3.50 0.41
C ARG A 201 19.25 3.60 -1.04
N GLU A 202 20.25 2.82 -1.44
CA GLU A 202 20.73 2.79 -2.82
C GLU A 202 19.64 2.24 -3.76
N GLU A 203 18.98 1.14 -3.38
CA GLU A 203 17.87 0.54 -4.15
C GLU A 203 16.65 1.48 -4.28
N LEU A 204 16.33 2.24 -3.23
CA LEU A 204 15.20 3.16 -3.25
C LEU A 204 15.52 4.52 -3.87
N GLY A 205 16.79 4.88 -4.01
CA GLY A 205 17.21 6.27 -4.24
C GLY A 205 16.81 7.19 -3.07
N ALA A 206 16.85 6.67 -1.84
CA ALA A 206 16.28 7.34 -0.68
C ALA A 206 17.25 8.30 0.03
N ALA A 207 16.75 9.49 0.36
CA ALA A 207 17.38 10.41 1.28
C ALA A 207 17.20 9.94 2.73
N ARG A 208 18.28 10.01 3.52
CA ARG A 208 18.23 9.71 4.96
C ARG A 208 17.95 11.01 5.71
N LEU A 209 16.77 11.13 6.31
CA LEU A 209 16.39 12.33 7.06
C LEU A 209 17.08 12.40 8.43
N ILE A 210 16.97 11.31 9.22
CA ILE A 210 17.54 11.21 10.57
C ILE A 210 17.75 9.75 10.98
N SER A 211 18.77 9.47 11.79
CA SER A 211 18.91 8.23 12.56
C SER A 211 18.84 8.53 14.05
N GLY A 212 17.94 7.87 14.77
CA GLY A 212 17.61 8.26 16.13
C GLY A 212 16.83 7.23 16.93
N LYS A 213 16.24 7.69 18.03
CA LYS A 213 15.35 6.91 18.86
C LYS A 213 13.98 7.56 18.90
N LEU A 214 12.92 6.76 18.82
CA LEU A 214 11.56 7.21 19.08
C LEU A 214 11.42 7.61 20.55
N THR A 215 11.09 8.87 20.79
CA THR A 215 10.94 9.46 22.14
C THR A 215 9.52 9.86 22.47
N ASP A 216 8.65 9.97 21.47
CA ASP A 216 7.23 10.17 21.69
C ASP A 216 6.42 9.57 20.54
N VAL A 217 5.26 9.02 20.86
CA VAL A 217 4.31 8.47 19.88
C VAL A 217 2.91 8.72 20.40
N GLU A 218 2.22 9.70 19.81
CA GLU A 218 0.83 10.01 20.10
C GLU A 218 -0.06 9.41 19.01
N ARG A 219 -1.14 8.74 19.41
CA ARG A 219 -2.14 8.20 18.48
C ARG A 219 -3.55 8.43 18.98
N ARG A 220 -4.44 8.81 18.07
CA ARG A 220 -5.88 8.98 18.31
C ARG A 220 -6.63 8.44 17.09
N THR A 221 -7.61 7.58 17.32
CA THR A 221 -8.49 7.10 16.24
C THR A 221 -9.61 8.10 16.04
N THR A 222 -9.65 8.74 14.87
CA THR A 222 -10.66 9.76 14.54
C THR A 222 -11.20 9.48 13.13
N GLY A 223 -12.52 9.40 12.97
CA GLY A 223 -13.13 9.17 11.66
C GLY A 223 -12.77 7.84 10.98
N GLY A 224 -12.40 6.81 11.75
CA GLY A 224 -11.99 5.50 11.23
C GLY A 224 -10.50 5.36 10.89
N PHE A 225 -9.72 6.43 11.03
CA PHE A 225 -8.29 6.45 10.76
C PHE A 225 -7.47 6.70 12.03
N VAL A 226 -6.27 6.13 12.10
CA VAL A 226 -5.31 6.39 13.18
C VAL A 226 -4.52 7.64 12.83
N ARG A 227 -4.80 8.76 13.52
CA ARG A 227 -4.05 10.01 13.38
C ARG A 227 -3.11 10.21 14.55
N GLY A 228 -1.97 10.87 14.33
CA GLY A 228 -1.02 11.05 15.40
C GLY A 228 0.30 11.65 14.99
N THR A 229 1.24 11.63 15.93
CA THR A 229 2.60 12.09 15.72
C THR A 229 3.60 11.08 16.26
N ALA A 230 4.79 11.05 15.66
CA ALA A 230 5.92 10.31 16.19
C ALA A 230 7.16 11.21 16.18
N THR A 231 7.82 11.33 17.34
CA THR A 231 9.03 12.16 17.49
C THR A 231 10.27 11.28 17.60
N ILE A 232 11.26 11.58 16.76
CA ILE A 232 12.55 10.92 16.71
C ILE A 232 13.61 11.92 17.19
N GLU A 233 14.34 11.56 18.25
CA GLU A 233 15.54 12.29 18.66
C GLU A 233 16.79 11.64 18.07
N GLY A 234 17.59 12.46 17.40
CA GLY A 234 18.78 12.02 16.69
C GLY A 234 19.85 11.45 17.62
N THR A 235 20.57 10.44 17.11
CA THR A 235 21.66 9.77 17.82
C THR A 235 22.94 9.79 16.98
N GLY A 236 24.09 9.53 17.62
CA GLY A 236 25.37 9.52 16.91
C GLY A 236 25.66 10.87 16.22
N GLY A 237 25.82 10.85 14.90
CA GLY A 237 26.05 12.05 14.08
C GLY A 237 24.85 13.00 13.98
N ASP A 238 23.64 12.53 14.30
CA ASP A 238 22.42 13.36 14.32
C ASP A 238 22.07 13.88 15.72
N ARG A 239 22.96 13.71 16.71
CA ARG A 239 22.68 14.14 18.09
C ARG A 239 22.32 15.62 18.16
N GLY A 240 21.21 15.92 18.83
CA GLY A 240 20.69 17.28 18.97
C GLY A 240 19.65 17.66 17.91
N ARG A 241 19.46 16.84 16.87
CA ARG A 241 18.38 16.98 15.90
C ARG A 241 17.11 16.30 16.37
N ARG A 242 15.96 16.83 15.95
CA ARG A 242 14.64 16.25 16.25
C ARG A 242 13.76 16.30 14.99
N LEU A 243 13.22 15.15 14.61
CA LEU A 243 12.25 15.03 13.53
C LEU A 243 10.90 14.60 14.09
N THR A 244 9.84 15.29 13.70
CA THR A 244 8.46 14.89 14.00
C THR A 244 7.79 14.41 12.72
N LEU A 245 7.16 13.23 12.79
CA LEU A 245 6.31 12.69 11.75
C LEU A 245 4.85 12.94 12.09
N GLU A 246 4.06 13.38 11.12
CA GLU A 246 2.61 13.47 11.20
C GLU A 246 1.98 12.31 10.45
N LEU A 247 1.01 11.64 11.09
CA LEU A 247 0.53 10.32 10.69
C LEU A 247 -0.99 10.33 10.46
N GLN A 248 -1.45 9.63 9.42
CA GLN A 248 -2.83 9.14 9.27
C GLN A 248 -2.78 7.78 8.60
N ASN A 249 -2.76 6.68 9.36
CA ASN A 249 -2.39 5.31 8.92
C ASN A 249 -0.99 5.19 8.29
N GLU A 250 -0.56 6.16 7.48
CA GLU A 250 0.76 6.28 6.88
C GLU A 250 1.51 7.51 7.44
N ASN A 251 2.83 7.56 7.21
CA ASN A 251 3.63 8.76 7.48
C ASN A 251 3.38 9.79 6.37
N LEU A 252 2.81 10.95 6.70
CA LEU A 252 2.35 11.94 5.72
C LEU A 252 3.27 13.15 5.59
N VAL A 253 3.79 13.67 6.70
CA VAL A 253 4.69 14.84 6.71
C VAL A 253 5.81 14.60 7.71
N ALA A 254 7.03 15.00 7.34
CA ALA A 254 8.19 15.00 8.22
C ALA A 254 8.65 16.44 8.45
N VAL A 255 8.70 16.89 9.71
CA VAL A 255 9.03 18.26 10.09
C VAL A 255 10.23 18.28 11.04
N GLU A 256 11.23 19.11 10.74
CA GLU A 256 12.41 19.37 11.58
C GLU A 256 12.57 20.88 11.74
N ASP A 257 12.63 21.38 12.98
CA ASP A 257 12.77 22.81 13.30
C ASP A 257 11.78 23.73 12.55
N GLY A 258 10.53 23.27 12.43
CA GLY A 258 9.45 23.99 11.73
C GLY A 258 9.56 23.96 10.19
N ARG A 259 10.51 23.23 9.62
CA ARG A 259 10.69 23.06 8.18
C ARG A 259 10.26 21.66 7.76
N VAL A 260 9.49 21.60 6.67
CA VAL A 260 9.11 20.33 6.06
C VAL A 260 10.34 19.71 5.37
N ARG A 261 10.64 18.46 5.71
CA ARG A 261 11.76 17.68 5.15
C ARG A 261 11.30 16.66 4.11
N ALA A 262 10.05 16.23 4.19
CA ALA A 262 9.38 15.36 3.23
C ALA A 262 7.86 15.45 3.42
N MET A 263 7.10 15.20 2.37
CA MET A 263 5.64 15.18 2.41
C MET A 263 5.05 14.22 1.38
N VAL A 264 3.85 13.73 1.66
CA VAL A 264 3.00 12.98 0.73
C VAL A 264 2.77 13.79 -0.56
N PRO A 265 2.71 13.18 -1.76
CA PRO A 265 2.70 11.74 -2.06
C PRO A 265 4.05 11.03 -2.04
N ASP A 266 5.19 11.73 -1.85
CA ASP A 266 6.47 11.04 -1.66
C ASP A 266 6.44 10.19 -0.38
N LEU A 267 7.25 9.13 -0.37
CA LEU A 267 7.21 8.15 0.69
C LEU A 267 8.10 8.57 1.84
N ILE A 268 7.55 8.51 3.06
CA ILE A 268 8.28 8.66 4.32
C ILE A 268 8.26 7.29 4.99
N THR A 269 9.43 6.65 5.07
CA THR A 269 9.58 5.28 5.56
C THR A 269 10.39 5.26 6.85
N VAL A 270 9.84 4.67 7.89
CA VAL A 270 10.56 4.42 9.15
C VAL A 270 11.07 2.99 9.11
N VAL A 271 12.37 2.80 9.29
CA VAL A 271 13.00 1.48 9.36
C VAL A 271 13.74 1.31 10.67
N ASP A 272 13.85 0.08 11.14
CA ASP A 272 14.78 -0.28 12.20
C ASP A 272 16.21 0.00 11.74
N THR A 273 17.00 0.70 12.57
CA THR A 273 18.34 1.17 12.17
C THR A 273 19.33 0.03 11.92
N GLU A 274 19.15 -1.12 12.57
CA GLU A 274 20.09 -2.25 12.49
C GLU A 274 19.73 -3.18 11.35
N THR A 275 18.44 -3.49 11.20
CA THR A 275 17.96 -4.50 10.25
C THR A 275 17.44 -3.93 8.95
N ALA A 276 17.24 -2.61 8.86
CA ALA A 276 16.52 -1.93 7.77
C ALA A 276 15.08 -2.42 7.55
N ALA A 277 14.52 -3.19 8.48
CA ALA A 277 13.14 -3.66 8.39
C ALA A 277 12.17 -2.48 8.57
N ALA A 278 11.21 -2.34 7.64
CA ALA A 278 10.18 -1.32 7.73
C ALA A 278 9.31 -1.51 8.99
N ILE A 279 9.06 -0.40 9.69
CA ILE A 279 8.21 -0.35 10.88
C ILE A 279 6.91 0.36 10.49
N GLN A 280 5.80 -0.39 10.56
CA GLN A 280 4.47 0.17 10.31
C GLN A 280 4.09 1.19 11.38
N THR A 281 3.22 2.14 11.03
CA THR A 281 2.83 3.23 11.93
C THR A 281 2.19 2.72 13.22
N GLU A 282 1.45 1.61 13.18
CA GLU A 282 0.85 0.96 14.35
C GLU A 282 1.86 0.19 15.20
N ALA A 283 3.06 -0.07 14.67
CA ALA A 283 4.16 -0.77 15.33
C ALA A 283 5.23 0.17 15.92
N LEU A 284 5.14 1.48 15.69
CA LEU A 284 6.05 2.46 16.30
C LEU A 284 5.92 2.45 17.85
N ARG A 285 7.02 2.32 18.57
CA ARG A 285 7.05 2.28 20.03
C ARG A 285 8.17 3.16 20.56
N TYR A 286 7.92 3.81 21.70
CA TYR A 286 8.95 4.50 22.45
C TYR A 286 10.15 3.58 22.66
N GLY A 287 11.36 4.09 22.47
CA GLY A 287 12.59 3.32 22.69
C GLY A 287 13.20 2.70 21.44
N GLN A 288 12.42 2.49 20.37
CA GLN A 288 12.93 1.89 19.14
C GLN A 288 14.00 2.78 18.49
N ARG A 289 15.07 2.14 18.01
CA ARG A 289 16.14 2.79 17.24
C ARG A 289 15.75 2.74 15.77
N VAL A 290 15.52 3.90 15.19
CA VAL A 290 14.95 4.01 13.86
C VAL A 290 15.73 4.97 12.98
N THR A 291 15.70 4.69 11.68
CA THR A 291 16.14 5.62 10.65
C THR A 291 14.93 6.00 9.80
N VAL A 292 14.76 7.29 9.57
CA VAL A 292 13.71 7.82 8.69
C VAL A 292 14.31 8.09 7.33
N LEU A 293 13.71 7.47 6.31
CA LEU A 293 14.05 7.61 4.91
C LEU A 293 12.92 8.35 4.19
N ALA A 294 13.28 9.15 3.18
CA ALA A 294 12.31 9.75 2.28
C ALA A 294 12.74 9.52 0.82
N TRP A 295 11.78 9.17 -0.04
CA TRP A 295 12.06 8.77 -1.41
C TRP A 295 10.87 9.04 -2.35
N PRO A 296 11.12 9.22 -3.66
CA PRO A 296 10.12 9.76 -4.57
C PRO A 296 8.98 8.80 -4.86
N CYS A 297 7.77 9.34 -4.98
CA CYS A 297 6.59 8.62 -5.47
C CYS A 297 6.61 8.40 -6.99
N GLY A 298 5.69 7.55 -7.46
CA GLY A 298 5.45 7.36 -8.89
C GLY A 298 5.00 8.65 -9.59
N PRO A 299 5.39 8.89 -10.86
CA PRO A 299 5.09 10.14 -11.57
C PRO A 299 3.59 10.51 -11.67
N LEU A 300 2.69 9.51 -11.71
CA LEU A 300 1.25 9.74 -11.73
C LEU A 300 0.76 10.56 -10.52
N TRP A 301 1.37 10.36 -9.35
CA TRP A 301 1.02 11.08 -8.12
C TRP A 301 1.43 12.55 -8.14
N ARG A 302 2.39 12.93 -8.99
CA ARG A 302 2.87 14.31 -9.15
C ARG A 302 2.03 15.12 -10.15
N THR A 303 1.07 14.48 -10.82
CA THR A 303 0.12 15.18 -11.70
C THR A 303 -0.86 16.04 -10.88
N PRO A 304 -1.51 17.05 -11.47
CA PRO A 304 -2.53 17.83 -10.76
C PRO A 304 -3.62 16.96 -10.11
N LYS A 305 -4.12 15.94 -10.82
CA LYS A 305 -5.12 15.01 -10.28
C LYS A 305 -4.55 14.12 -9.18
N GLY A 306 -3.29 13.70 -9.31
CA GLY A 306 -2.59 12.95 -8.25
C GLY A 306 -2.45 13.75 -6.97
N LEU A 307 -2.06 15.03 -7.07
CA LEU A 307 -1.92 15.94 -5.93
C LEU A 307 -3.27 16.35 -5.33
N GLU A 308 -4.32 16.50 -6.14
CA GLU A 308 -5.70 16.69 -5.66
C GLU A 308 -6.16 15.47 -4.86
N THR A 309 -5.80 14.26 -5.31
CA THR A 309 -6.28 13.00 -4.71
C THR A 309 -5.50 12.61 -3.45
N ALA A 310 -4.17 12.78 -3.46
CA ALA A 310 -3.28 12.27 -2.42
C ALA A 310 -2.09 13.21 -2.10
N GLY A 311 -2.19 14.50 -2.45
CA GLY A 311 -1.21 15.51 -2.03
C GLY A 311 -1.44 15.99 -0.60
N PRO A 312 -0.57 16.85 -0.06
CA PRO A 312 -0.65 17.31 1.33
C PRO A 312 -2.01 17.94 1.67
N ARG A 313 -2.56 18.73 0.74
CA ARG A 313 -3.88 19.39 0.89
C ARG A 313 -5.04 18.39 0.96
N ALA A 314 -4.94 17.24 0.29
CA ALA A 314 -5.95 16.18 0.36
C ALA A 314 -6.05 15.59 1.78
N PHE A 315 -4.94 15.60 2.52
CA PHE A 315 -4.87 15.19 3.93
C PHE A 315 -5.13 16.34 4.92
N GLY A 316 -5.45 17.54 4.43
CA GLY A 316 -5.76 18.71 5.26
C GLY A 316 -4.55 19.54 5.69
N TYR A 317 -3.38 19.32 5.10
CA TYR A 317 -2.21 20.17 5.34
C TYR A 317 -2.21 21.37 4.38
N ASP A 318 -2.06 22.58 4.91
CA ASP A 318 -1.90 23.80 4.11
C ASP A 318 -0.45 23.91 3.59
N LEU A 319 -0.06 22.95 2.74
CA LEU A 319 1.27 22.82 2.16
C LEU A 319 1.16 22.64 0.65
N ASP A 320 2.02 23.32 -0.10
CA ASP A 320 2.22 23.04 -1.52
C ASP A 320 3.24 21.91 -1.67
N TYR A 321 2.95 20.97 -2.56
CA TYR A 321 3.82 19.83 -2.79
C TYR A 321 5.18 20.29 -3.34
N THR A 322 6.25 19.89 -2.65
CA THR A 322 7.63 20.00 -3.10
C THR A 322 8.24 18.61 -3.12
N PRO A 323 8.81 18.14 -4.25
CA PRO A 323 9.44 16.83 -4.32
C PRO A 323 10.54 16.66 -3.28
N VAL A 324 10.67 15.47 -2.72
CA VAL A 324 11.68 15.11 -1.72
C VAL A 324 13.10 15.36 -2.22
N GLU A 325 13.33 15.20 -3.52
CA GLU A 325 14.61 15.47 -4.17
C GLU A 325 15.05 16.92 -3.96
N GLU A 326 14.11 17.87 -3.94
CA GLU A 326 14.38 19.29 -3.70
C GLU A 326 14.50 19.60 -2.20
N LEU A 327 13.72 18.92 -1.34
CA LEU A 327 13.73 19.13 0.12
C LEU A 327 14.95 18.53 0.84
N THR A 328 15.65 17.61 0.17
CA THR A 328 16.76 16.84 0.75
C THR A 328 18.11 17.08 0.07
N THR A 329 18.14 17.99 -0.90
CA THR A 329 19.38 18.60 -1.43
C THR A 329 20.02 19.49 -0.37
#